data_AF-A0A1G6WBI4-F1
#
_entry.id   AF-A0A1G6WBI4-F1
#
_cell.length_a   1.000
_cell.length_b   1.000
_cell.length_c   1.000
_cell.angle_alpha   90.00
_cell.angle_beta   90.00
_cell.angle_gamma   90.00
#
_symmetry.space_group_name_H-M   'P 1'
#
loop_
_entity.id
_entity.type
_entity.pdbx_description
1 polymer ?
#
loop_
_entity_poly.entity_id
_entity_poly.type
_entity_poly.pdbx_seq_one_letter_code
_entity_poly.pdbx_strand_id
1 'polypeptide(L)'
;MRHVAVSKARISRAKRAFSTRRVPRKAYKTLLQGELSPAPGDLVLARIDEIGKHTKLELTDGRRAHMFPGDEIIVCFGNRYAPDQYEAQIGPDLAPCDLVAAGGIASLEISRHQRMKPPTQITPIGILGDAAGRRLNLRQFGVDAPETAPAIPAVLSLGTSMNAGKTLTATSLVRGFKRLGFRVAALKITGTGAGGDMWIVRDAGADLSLDFTDAGHASTYLVSIPEIEDATCRLMNHAAAEGCDVAVIEIADGLQQLETAQLIHSGRIMEFTIGTVFAAYDAMGAKYGFDMLGQAGHDVLGLSGRLGRSPLGVREAEAATGLRVYSPWELQEGALMMAIRDRAARAALRGGPMQPALRKIADAVVPAQVALGNLVPMGMGMAEANRLGMSGTAIAREILDLAAHHVMEEEADRICGVAYRARDRKRRDWRNGFRRQDWMTDFGVIELSVPRLKHTAYMPGFVETATVPVAAVRAVLDAGLEDLEDATGALLAALSRSRRGRGDISELVGRIATILFAVRMQGRPMPGPAERPAWPLSSPIENEGLDDDEYLDDATGAAGGLEGDYEGGGIGAAFQRIAAAE
;
A
#
# COMPACT_ATOMS: atom_id res chain seq x y z
N MET A 1 -31.43 -13.81 33.33
CA MET A 1 -30.22 -14.41 32.73
C MET A 1 -30.07 -15.86 33.18
N ARG A 2 -30.09 -16.81 32.24
CA ARG A 2 -29.88 -18.24 32.51
C ARG A 2 -28.54 -18.64 31.89
N HIS A 3 -27.75 -19.47 32.58
CA HIS A 3 -26.56 -20.10 32.00
C HIS A 3 -26.78 -21.61 31.88
N VAL A 4 -26.43 -22.16 30.72
CA VAL A 4 -26.54 -23.59 30.44
C VAL A 4 -25.15 -24.11 30.11
N ALA A 5 -24.79 -25.28 30.63
CA ALA A 5 -23.52 -25.92 30.28
C ALA A 5 -23.49 -26.24 28.78
N VAL A 6 -22.37 -25.93 28.12
CA VAL A 6 -22.17 -26.26 26.71
C VAL A 6 -21.33 -27.53 26.60
N SER A 7 -21.82 -28.51 25.84
CA SER A 7 -21.09 -29.75 25.65
C SER A 7 -19.85 -29.52 24.78
N LYS A 8 -18.77 -30.26 25.08
CA LYS A 8 -17.54 -30.24 24.28
C LYS A 8 -17.81 -30.60 22.81
N ALA A 9 -18.73 -31.55 22.57
CA ALA A 9 -19.11 -32.00 21.24
C ALA A 9 -19.77 -30.89 20.40
N ARG A 10 -20.61 -30.03 21.03
CA ARG A 10 -21.22 -28.88 20.36
C ARG A 10 -20.16 -27.85 19.97
N ILE A 11 -19.28 -27.48 20.90
CA ILE A 11 -18.16 -26.56 20.64
C ILE A 11 -17.23 -27.08 19.52
N SER A 12 -16.96 -28.39 19.46
CA SER A 12 -16.09 -28.95 18.42
C SER A 12 -16.72 -28.93 17.02
N ARG A 13 -18.05 -29.01 16.94
CA ARG A 13 -18.79 -28.97 15.66
C ARG A 13 -18.94 -27.54 15.14
N ALA A 14 -19.05 -26.57 16.04
CA ALA A 14 -19.23 -25.18 15.65
C ALA A 14 -17.97 -24.61 14.97
N LYS A 15 -18.16 -23.96 13.83
CA LYS A 15 -17.06 -23.33 13.08
C LYS A 15 -16.62 -22.07 13.83
N ARG A 16 -15.32 -21.95 14.14
CA ARG A 16 -14.77 -20.82 14.91
C ARG A 16 -14.16 -19.80 13.98
N ALA A 17 -14.64 -18.57 14.05
CA ALA A 17 -14.18 -17.50 13.20
C ALA A 17 -12.83 -16.93 13.64
N PHE A 18 -12.12 -16.32 12.69
CA PHE A 18 -10.82 -15.67 12.86
C PHE A 18 -10.80 -14.67 14.03
N SER A 19 -11.84 -13.85 14.19
CA SER A 19 -11.96 -12.86 15.26
C SER A 19 -11.91 -13.46 16.67
N THR A 20 -12.16 -14.77 16.80
CA THR A 20 -12.16 -15.49 18.08
C THR A 20 -10.86 -16.24 18.38
N ARG A 21 -9.83 -16.07 17.54
CA ARG A 21 -8.58 -16.87 17.57
C ARG A 21 -7.83 -16.83 18.89
N ARG A 22 -7.86 -15.68 19.59
CA ARG A 22 -7.20 -15.47 20.89
C ARG A 22 -7.88 -16.19 22.05
N VAL A 23 -9.16 -16.53 21.92
CA VAL A 23 -9.90 -17.17 23.02
C VAL A 23 -9.72 -18.69 22.94
N PRO A 24 -9.11 -19.34 23.94
CA PRO A 24 -8.84 -20.76 23.86
C PRO A 24 -10.13 -21.57 24.02
N ARG A 25 -10.33 -22.60 23.18
CA ARG A 25 -11.53 -23.47 23.21
C ARG A 25 -11.89 -23.99 24.60
N LYS A 26 -10.88 -24.23 25.45
CA LYS A 26 -11.08 -24.70 26.83
C LYS A 26 -11.86 -23.72 27.72
N ALA A 27 -11.91 -22.43 27.37
CA ALA A 27 -12.66 -21.41 28.09
C ALA A 27 -14.18 -21.52 27.88
N TYR A 28 -14.64 -22.14 26.77
CA TYR A 28 -16.06 -22.23 26.44
C TYR A 28 -16.73 -23.28 27.31
N LYS A 29 -17.43 -22.85 28.37
CA LYS A 29 -18.05 -23.75 29.35
C LYS A 29 -19.56 -23.58 29.44
N THR A 30 -20.03 -22.35 29.32
CA THR A 30 -21.45 -22.01 29.48
C THR A 30 -21.96 -21.21 28.29
N LEU A 31 -23.28 -21.22 28.12
CA LEU A 31 -24.02 -20.39 27.18
C LEU A 31 -25.00 -19.55 27.99
N LEU A 32 -24.85 -18.23 27.89
CA LEU A 32 -25.64 -17.23 28.58
C LEU A 32 -26.82 -16.85 27.69
N GLN A 33 -28.03 -16.96 28.22
CA GLN A 33 -29.29 -16.79 27.50
C GLN A 33 -30.29 -15.95 28.31
N GLY A 34 -31.31 -15.46 27.60
CA GLY A 34 -32.36 -14.58 28.13
C GLY A 34 -32.15 -13.13 27.69
N GLU A 35 -32.74 -12.20 28.41
CA GLU A 35 -32.58 -10.76 28.19
C GLU A 35 -31.13 -10.34 28.50
N LEU A 36 -30.34 -10.20 27.45
CA LEU A 36 -28.93 -9.87 27.50
C LEU A 36 -28.63 -8.83 26.43
N SER A 37 -27.94 -7.77 26.83
CA SER A 37 -27.38 -6.81 25.88
C SER A 37 -25.93 -7.22 25.52
N PRO A 38 -25.64 -7.46 24.23
CA PRO A 38 -24.30 -7.81 23.78
C PRO A 38 -23.36 -6.59 23.85
N ALA A 39 -22.11 -6.83 24.25
CA ALA A 39 -21.06 -5.83 24.25
C ALA A 39 -20.04 -6.09 23.12
N PRO A 40 -19.32 -5.05 22.63
CA PRO A 40 -18.21 -5.24 21.70
C PRO A 40 -17.20 -6.28 22.21
N GLY A 41 -16.90 -7.27 21.38
CA GLY A 41 -15.99 -8.37 21.67
C GLY A 41 -16.61 -9.55 22.42
N ASP A 42 -17.89 -9.52 22.78
CA ASP A 42 -18.55 -10.70 23.39
C ASP A 42 -18.59 -11.85 22.39
N LEU A 43 -18.13 -13.03 22.81
CA LEU A 43 -18.19 -14.23 21.98
C LEU A 43 -19.61 -14.78 21.99
N VAL A 44 -20.11 -15.16 20.82
CA VAL A 44 -21.49 -15.64 20.63
C VAL A 44 -21.50 -16.93 19.83
N LEU A 45 -22.29 -17.90 20.30
CA LEU A 45 -22.67 -19.06 19.50
C LEU A 45 -23.93 -18.67 18.72
N ALA A 46 -23.87 -18.73 17.39
CA ALA A 46 -24.98 -18.36 16.52
C ALA A 46 -25.31 -19.50 15.55
N ARG A 47 -26.57 -19.58 15.13
CA ARG A 47 -27.03 -20.45 14.05
C ARG A 47 -27.07 -19.66 12.75
N ILE A 48 -26.67 -20.26 11.64
CA ILE A 48 -26.92 -19.70 10.31
C ILE A 48 -28.38 -19.91 9.93
N ASP A 49 -29.10 -18.84 9.61
CA ASP A 49 -30.48 -18.93 9.14
C ASP A 49 -30.54 -18.92 7.61
N GLU A 50 -29.89 -17.95 6.97
CA GLU A 50 -29.87 -17.80 5.51
C GLU A 50 -28.50 -17.33 5.01
N ILE A 51 -28.02 -17.94 3.91
CA ILE A 51 -26.74 -17.59 3.29
C ILE A 51 -26.90 -16.37 2.38
N GLY A 52 -26.16 -15.31 2.72
CA GLY A 52 -26.05 -14.09 1.93
C GLY A 52 -24.65 -13.93 1.31
N LYS A 53 -24.06 -12.74 1.42
CA LYS A 53 -22.73 -12.42 0.86
C LYS A 53 -21.63 -13.32 1.38
N HIS A 54 -21.55 -13.50 2.69
CA HIS A 54 -20.51 -14.29 3.35
C HIS A 54 -20.88 -15.77 3.31
N THR A 55 -20.62 -16.45 2.18
CA THR A 55 -20.90 -17.89 2.04
C THR A 55 -19.89 -18.78 2.77
N LYS A 56 -18.76 -18.21 3.17
CA LYS A 56 -17.68 -18.88 3.89
C LYS A 56 -17.31 -18.09 5.15
N LEU A 57 -17.02 -18.80 6.24
CA LEU A 57 -16.42 -18.26 7.45
C LEU A 57 -14.92 -18.45 7.40
N GLU A 58 -14.15 -17.39 7.62
CA GLU A 58 -12.71 -17.50 7.82
C GLU A 58 -12.42 -18.06 9.21
N LEU A 59 -11.75 -19.21 9.26
CA LEU A 59 -11.41 -19.87 10.50
C LEU A 59 -10.15 -19.26 11.14
N THR A 60 -9.85 -19.68 12.37
CA THR A 60 -8.69 -19.20 13.14
C THR A 60 -7.33 -19.54 12.51
N ASP A 61 -7.29 -20.46 11.55
CA ASP A 61 -6.11 -20.89 10.80
C ASP A 61 -6.06 -20.27 9.38
N GLY A 62 -6.99 -19.38 9.04
CA GLY A 62 -7.11 -18.75 7.72
C GLY A 62 -7.90 -19.57 6.70
N ARG A 63 -8.25 -20.83 6.99
CA ARG A 63 -9.08 -21.64 6.09
C ARG A 63 -10.48 -21.03 5.98
N ARG A 64 -11.00 -20.89 4.76
CA ARG A 64 -12.37 -20.40 4.52
C ARG A 64 -13.35 -21.57 4.42
N ALA A 65 -14.05 -21.84 5.52
CA ALA A 65 -15.01 -22.94 5.60
C ALA A 65 -16.39 -22.53 5.05
N HIS A 66 -16.95 -23.36 4.16
CA HIS A 66 -18.33 -23.19 3.69
C HIS A 66 -19.32 -23.26 4.85
N MET A 67 -20.37 -22.45 4.77
CA MET A 67 -21.47 -22.44 5.73
C MET A 67 -22.77 -22.89 5.06
N PHE A 68 -23.63 -23.54 5.83
CA PHE A 68 -24.95 -23.99 5.40
C PHE A 68 -26.00 -23.55 6.44
N PRO A 69 -27.24 -23.28 6.03
CA PRO A 69 -28.35 -23.07 6.97
C PRO A 69 -28.43 -24.19 8.02
N GLY A 70 -28.64 -23.80 9.28
CA GLY A 70 -28.63 -24.71 10.43
C GLY A 70 -27.25 -24.98 11.04
N ASP A 71 -26.15 -24.61 10.38
CA ASP A 71 -24.81 -24.68 10.98
C ASP A 71 -24.72 -23.78 12.23
N GLU A 72 -23.96 -24.23 13.22
CA GLU A 72 -23.54 -23.39 14.34
C GLU A 72 -22.14 -22.80 14.10
N ILE A 73 -21.99 -21.52 14.39
CA ILE A 73 -20.74 -20.77 14.29
C ILE A 73 -20.43 -20.07 15.61
N ILE A 74 -19.14 -19.88 15.90
CA ILE A 74 -18.65 -19.08 17.01
C ILE A 74 -17.97 -17.84 16.43
N VAL A 75 -18.60 -16.69 16.69
CA VAL A 75 -18.19 -15.36 16.23
C VAL A 75 -18.16 -14.40 17.43
N CYS A 76 -17.89 -13.12 17.20
CA CYS A 76 -18.03 -12.10 18.24
C CYS A 76 -18.94 -10.95 17.78
N PHE A 77 -19.55 -10.27 18.74
CA PHE A 77 -20.24 -9.01 18.48
C PHE A 77 -19.23 -7.89 18.22
N GLY A 78 -19.48 -7.06 17.22
CA GLY A 78 -18.60 -5.93 16.87
C GLY A 78 -19.26 -4.98 15.89
N ASN A 79 -18.95 -3.68 15.99
CA ASN A 79 -19.38 -2.69 15.00
C ASN A 79 -18.50 -2.79 13.75
N ARG A 80 -19.03 -2.45 12.58
CA ARG A 80 -18.29 -2.47 11.33
C ARG A 80 -18.46 -1.16 10.56
N TYR A 81 -17.33 -0.61 10.10
CA TYR A 81 -17.28 0.44 9.11
C TYR A 81 -16.47 -0.07 7.92
N ALA A 82 -17.13 -0.25 6.77
CA ALA A 82 -16.49 -0.67 5.53
C ALA A 82 -17.24 -0.05 4.34
N PRO A 83 -16.77 1.08 3.77
CA PRO A 83 -17.50 1.86 2.77
C PRO A 83 -17.91 1.06 1.53
N ASP A 84 -17.06 0.15 1.06
CA ASP A 84 -17.37 -0.71 -0.10
C ASP A 84 -18.12 -2.00 0.28
N GLN A 85 -18.55 -2.14 1.55
CA GLN A 85 -19.26 -3.30 2.07
C GLN A 85 -20.48 -2.92 2.90
N TYR A 86 -20.35 -2.94 4.23
CA TYR A 86 -21.45 -2.72 5.17
C TYR A 86 -20.98 -1.74 6.24
N GLU A 87 -21.89 -0.87 6.63
CA GLU A 87 -21.90 -0.27 7.96
C GLU A 87 -22.81 -1.10 8.85
N ALA A 88 -22.36 -1.40 10.06
CA ALA A 88 -23.13 -2.21 11.00
C ALA A 88 -22.84 -1.85 12.45
N GLN A 89 -23.84 -2.00 13.30
CA GLN A 89 -23.73 -1.75 14.74
C GLN A 89 -24.35 -2.89 15.54
N ILE A 90 -23.82 -3.12 16.73
CA ILE A 90 -24.33 -4.15 17.64
C ILE A 90 -25.78 -3.80 18.04
N GLY A 91 -26.67 -4.79 17.94
CA GLY A 91 -28.07 -4.64 18.35
C GLY A 91 -28.24 -4.54 19.89
N PRO A 92 -29.42 -4.13 20.37
CA PRO A 92 -29.66 -3.93 21.81
C PRO A 92 -29.71 -5.26 22.59
N ASP A 93 -29.97 -6.38 21.91
CA ASP A 93 -30.20 -7.70 22.49
C ASP A 93 -29.64 -8.84 21.61
N LEU A 94 -30.09 -10.07 21.86
CA LEU A 94 -29.70 -11.28 21.12
C LEU A 94 -30.70 -11.68 20.03
N ALA A 95 -31.51 -10.74 19.51
CA ALA A 95 -32.36 -10.98 18.36
C ALA A 95 -31.55 -11.40 17.11
N PRO A 96 -32.20 -12.00 16.09
CA PRO A 96 -31.54 -12.29 14.81
C PRO A 96 -30.82 -11.06 14.25
N CYS A 97 -29.63 -11.29 13.70
CA CYS A 97 -28.74 -10.25 13.19
C CYS A 97 -27.92 -10.79 12.01
N ASP A 98 -26.88 -10.06 11.63
CA ASP A 98 -26.12 -10.31 10.41
C ASP A 98 -24.67 -10.69 10.69
N LEU A 99 -24.17 -11.65 9.91
CA LEU A 99 -22.74 -11.89 9.76
C LEU A 99 -22.18 -10.86 8.79
N VAL A 100 -21.74 -9.73 9.35
CA VAL A 100 -21.30 -8.58 8.56
C VAL A 100 -19.85 -8.67 8.14
N ALA A 101 -19.05 -9.64 8.60
CA ALA A 101 -17.69 -9.86 8.08
C ALA A 101 -17.32 -11.35 8.12
N ALA A 102 -16.60 -11.83 7.10
CA ALA A 102 -16.16 -13.22 6.99
C ALA A 102 -15.26 -13.68 8.16
N GLY A 103 -14.55 -12.75 8.80
CA GLY A 103 -13.74 -13.04 9.99
C GLY A 103 -14.55 -13.26 11.26
N GLY A 104 -15.88 -13.15 11.21
CA GLY A 104 -16.79 -13.52 12.28
C GLY A 104 -17.24 -12.35 13.14
N ILE A 105 -17.96 -11.40 12.53
CA ILE A 105 -18.54 -10.25 13.23
C ILE A 105 -20.06 -10.31 13.11
N ALA A 106 -20.72 -10.38 14.27
CA ALA A 106 -22.17 -10.34 14.41
C ALA A 106 -22.64 -8.92 14.78
N SER A 107 -23.56 -8.36 14.01
CA SER A 107 -24.15 -7.03 14.22
C SER A 107 -25.36 -6.83 13.30
N LEU A 108 -26.10 -5.74 13.47
CA LEU A 108 -27.19 -5.36 12.56
C LEU A 108 -26.63 -4.51 11.40
N GLU A 109 -26.93 -4.87 10.16
CA GLU A 109 -26.70 -4.02 8.99
C GLU A 109 -27.45 -2.68 9.19
N ILE A 110 -26.73 -1.56 9.07
CA ILE A 110 -27.30 -0.21 9.06
C ILE A 110 -27.38 0.31 7.63
N SER A 111 -26.27 0.18 6.90
CA SER A 111 -26.18 0.58 5.50
C SER A 111 -25.29 -0.39 4.72
N ARG A 112 -25.57 -0.50 3.41
CA ARG A 112 -24.89 -1.44 2.51
C ARG A 112 -24.53 -0.75 1.22
N HIS A 113 -23.30 -0.94 0.77
CA HIS A 113 -22.85 -0.49 -0.54
C HIS A 113 -23.72 -1.14 -1.65
N GLN A 114 -24.17 -0.37 -2.64
CA GLN A 114 -25.17 -0.82 -3.63
C GLN A 114 -24.80 -2.12 -4.39
N ARG A 115 -23.50 -2.34 -4.65
CA ARG A 115 -22.99 -3.55 -5.33
C ARG A 115 -22.94 -4.80 -4.43
N MET A 116 -23.26 -4.67 -3.15
CA MET A 116 -23.14 -5.76 -2.19
C MET A 116 -24.46 -6.50 -2.03
N LYS A 117 -24.37 -7.83 -2.03
CA LYS A 117 -25.49 -8.69 -1.62
C LYS A 117 -25.80 -8.48 -0.13
N PRO A 118 -27.05 -8.76 0.32
CA PRO A 118 -27.35 -8.81 1.74
C PRO A 118 -26.38 -9.74 2.51
N PRO A 119 -26.05 -9.45 3.77
CA PRO A 119 -25.20 -10.27 4.60
C PRO A 119 -25.87 -11.63 4.89
N THR A 120 -25.08 -12.56 5.41
CA THR A 120 -25.61 -13.85 5.87
C THR A 120 -26.34 -13.63 7.19
N GLN A 121 -27.58 -14.08 7.26
CA GLN A 121 -28.42 -13.92 8.45
C GLN A 121 -28.11 -15.00 9.47
N ILE A 122 -28.00 -14.59 10.73
CA ILE A 122 -27.66 -15.45 11.85
C ILE A 122 -28.56 -15.16 13.05
N THR A 123 -28.91 -16.21 13.80
CA THR A 123 -29.59 -16.07 15.08
C THR A 123 -28.61 -16.37 16.21
N PRO A 124 -28.27 -15.38 17.05
CA PRO A 124 -27.57 -15.62 18.30
C PRO A 124 -28.31 -16.64 19.18
N ILE A 125 -27.65 -17.74 19.55
CA ILE A 125 -28.19 -18.75 20.48
C ILE A 125 -27.87 -18.34 21.93
N GLY A 126 -26.74 -17.67 22.14
CA GLY A 126 -26.33 -17.12 23.43
C GLY A 126 -24.87 -16.67 23.45
N ILE A 127 -24.51 -15.89 24.47
CA ILE A 127 -23.13 -15.44 24.70
C ILE A 127 -22.35 -16.58 25.36
N LEU A 128 -21.14 -16.87 24.85
CA LEU A 128 -20.27 -17.87 25.45
C LEU A 128 -19.72 -17.37 26.79
N GLY A 129 -19.73 -18.24 27.80
CA GLY A 129 -19.24 -17.96 29.14
C GLY A 129 -18.24 -18.98 29.65
N ASP A 130 -17.51 -18.58 30.69
CA ASP A 130 -16.59 -19.42 31.44
C ASP A 130 -17.32 -20.39 32.40
N ALA A 131 -16.56 -21.13 33.21
CA ALA A 131 -17.11 -22.11 34.16
C ALA A 131 -17.97 -21.47 35.26
N ALA A 132 -17.75 -20.19 35.56
CA ALA A 132 -18.52 -19.43 36.54
C ALA A 132 -19.73 -18.71 35.92
N GLY A 133 -20.00 -18.91 34.63
CA GLY A 133 -21.09 -18.22 33.94
C GLY A 133 -20.79 -16.76 33.61
N ARG A 134 -19.52 -16.34 33.63
CA ARG A 134 -19.10 -14.99 33.22
C ARG A 134 -18.89 -14.96 31.72
N ARG A 135 -19.32 -13.89 31.05
CA ARG A 135 -19.17 -13.73 29.59
C ARG A 135 -17.70 -13.75 29.18
N LEU A 136 -17.42 -14.41 28.07
CA LEU A 136 -16.11 -14.38 27.42
C LEU A 136 -16.09 -13.22 26.44
N ASN A 137 -15.11 -12.34 26.61
CA ASN A 137 -14.95 -11.15 25.80
C ASN A 137 -13.50 -11.07 25.30
N LEU A 138 -13.30 -10.65 24.05
CA LEU A 138 -11.97 -10.52 23.45
C LEU A 138 -10.98 -9.69 24.27
N ARG A 139 -11.46 -8.65 24.99
CA ARG A 139 -10.63 -7.80 25.87
C ARG A 139 -9.90 -8.59 26.96
N GLN A 140 -10.44 -9.74 27.37
CA GLN A 140 -9.84 -10.61 28.38
C GLN A 140 -8.67 -11.46 27.84
N PHE A 141 -8.51 -11.52 26.52
CA PHE A 141 -7.57 -12.40 25.83
C PHE A 141 -6.58 -11.65 24.94
N GLY A 142 -6.42 -10.34 25.13
CA GLY A 142 -5.36 -9.57 24.48
C GLY A 142 -3.96 -10.10 24.81
N VAL A 143 -2.95 -9.67 24.06
CA VAL A 143 -1.55 -9.91 24.42
C VAL A 143 -1.23 -9.23 25.73
N ASP A 144 -0.36 -9.83 26.53
CA ASP A 144 0.03 -9.31 27.85
C ASP A 144 1.33 -8.51 27.69
N ALA A 145 1.19 -7.18 27.67
CA ALA A 145 2.30 -6.23 27.51
C ALA A 145 1.91 -4.87 28.10
N PRO A 146 2.88 -4.02 28.49
CA PRO A 146 2.59 -2.67 28.98
C PRO A 146 2.12 -1.74 27.85
N GLU A 147 1.36 -0.70 28.23
CA GLU A 147 0.82 0.34 27.33
C GLU A 147 1.68 1.61 27.32
N THR A 148 2.87 1.53 27.90
CA THR A 148 3.86 2.61 27.96
C THR A 148 4.50 2.89 26.59
N ALA A 149 5.27 3.98 26.50
CA ALA A 149 6.02 4.35 25.29
C ALA A 149 6.78 3.15 24.70
N PRO A 150 6.61 2.86 23.39
CA PRO A 150 7.23 1.70 22.75
C PRO A 150 8.76 1.67 22.79
N ALA A 151 9.33 0.46 22.80
CA ALA A 151 10.77 0.22 22.74
C ALA A 151 11.32 0.00 21.30
N ILE A 152 10.45 -0.02 20.29
CA ILE A 152 10.83 -0.14 18.87
C ILE A 152 10.16 0.97 18.06
N PRO A 153 10.80 1.47 16.99
CA PRO A 153 10.20 2.46 16.11
C PRO A 153 9.23 1.83 15.10
N ALA A 154 8.42 2.66 14.45
CA ALA A 154 7.47 2.25 13.43
C ALA A 154 7.58 3.03 12.11
N VAL A 155 7.27 2.36 11.00
CA VAL A 155 6.93 3.00 9.73
C VAL A 155 5.43 2.81 9.48
N LEU A 156 4.71 3.90 9.22
CA LEU A 156 3.27 3.87 8.99
C LEU A 156 2.94 3.65 7.52
N SER A 157 1.86 2.91 7.26
CA SER A 157 1.21 2.74 5.97
C SER A 157 -0.22 3.24 6.08
N LEU A 158 -0.46 4.44 5.55
CA LEU A 158 -1.74 5.14 5.50
C LEU A 158 -2.22 5.22 4.05
N GLY A 159 -3.47 5.60 3.80
CA GLY A 159 -3.95 5.71 2.42
C GLY A 159 -5.24 6.48 2.24
N THR A 160 -5.56 6.77 0.98
CA THR A 160 -6.73 7.57 0.60
C THR A 160 -8.05 6.89 0.95
N SER A 161 -8.12 5.57 0.85
CA SER A 161 -9.34 4.76 1.05
C SER A 161 -9.03 3.28 1.31
N MET A 162 -10.05 2.46 1.55
CA MET A 162 -9.92 1.01 1.85
C MET A 162 -9.10 0.28 0.82
N ASN A 163 -9.37 0.57 -0.45
CA ASN A 163 -8.79 -0.14 -1.57
C ASN A 163 -7.58 0.59 -2.19
N ALA A 164 -6.99 1.56 -1.49
CA ALA A 164 -5.85 2.33 -1.99
C ALA A 164 -4.55 1.50 -2.10
N GLY A 165 -4.48 0.33 -1.47
CA GLY A 165 -3.29 -0.54 -1.51
C GLY A 165 -2.41 -0.46 -0.25
N LYS A 166 -2.99 -0.07 0.90
CA LYS A 166 -2.30 0.02 2.19
C LYS A 166 -1.68 -1.31 2.61
N THR A 167 -2.44 -2.41 2.61
CA THR A 167 -1.93 -3.74 2.98
C THR A 167 -0.73 -4.16 2.13
N LEU A 168 -0.80 -3.96 0.80
CA LEU A 168 0.30 -4.32 -0.10
C LEU A 168 1.53 -3.41 0.11
N THR A 169 1.31 -2.14 0.44
CA THR A 169 2.39 -1.20 0.79
C THR A 169 3.09 -1.64 2.08
N ALA A 170 2.32 -1.95 3.14
CA ALA A 170 2.85 -2.49 4.39
C ALA A 170 3.59 -3.82 4.17
N THR A 171 2.99 -4.75 3.41
CA THR A 171 3.61 -6.03 3.00
C THR A 171 4.95 -5.82 2.30
N SER A 172 5.03 -4.82 1.42
CA SER A 172 6.23 -4.53 0.66
C SER A 172 7.34 -3.93 1.54
N LEU A 173 6.98 -3.04 2.47
CA LEU A 173 7.91 -2.52 3.49
C LEU A 173 8.45 -3.64 4.38
N VAL A 174 7.61 -4.58 4.81
CA VAL A 174 8.04 -5.76 5.57
C VAL A 174 9.14 -6.51 4.80
N ARG A 175 8.91 -6.85 3.52
CA ARG A 175 9.96 -7.55 2.73
C ARG A 175 11.24 -6.72 2.63
N GLY A 176 11.14 -5.40 2.44
CA GLY A 176 12.28 -4.50 2.38
C GLY A 176 13.15 -4.55 3.65
N PHE A 177 12.53 -4.48 4.82
CA PHE A 177 13.24 -4.67 6.10
C PHE A 177 13.81 -6.09 6.25
N LYS A 178 13.05 -7.13 5.88
CA LYS A 178 13.51 -8.53 5.97
C LYS A 178 14.74 -8.80 5.12
N ARG A 179 14.85 -8.22 3.93
CA ARG A 179 16.04 -8.34 3.07
C ARG A 179 17.32 -7.81 3.72
N LEU A 180 17.18 -6.87 4.66
CA LEU A 180 18.30 -6.28 5.38
C LEU A 180 18.54 -6.94 6.74
N GLY A 181 17.89 -8.08 7.00
CA GLY A 181 18.12 -8.89 8.18
C GLY A 181 17.43 -8.39 9.45
N PHE A 182 16.51 -7.42 9.35
CA PHE A 182 15.73 -6.98 10.51
C PHE A 182 14.69 -8.02 10.91
N ARG A 183 14.37 -8.04 12.21
CA ARG A 183 13.17 -8.69 12.72
C ARG A 183 12.02 -7.69 12.71
N VAL A 184 10.92 -8.04 12.05
CA VAL A 184 9.86 -7.09 11.70
C VAL A 184 8.54 -7.52 12.28
N ALA A 185 7.89 -6.60 12.98
CA ALA A 185 6.48 -6.71 13.36
C ALA A 185 5.61 -6.05 12.31
N ALA A 186 4.60 -6.75 11.81
CA ALA A 186 3.56 -6.19 10.95
C ALA A 186 2.29 -6.01 11.79
N LEU A 187 1.88 -4.77 12.01
CA LEU A 187 0.73 -4.42 12.85
C LEU A 187 -0.38 -3.80 12.01
N LYS A 188 -1.63 -4.17 12.28
CA LYS A 188 -2.81 -3.45 11.81
C LYS A 188 -3.61 -2.95 13.00
N ILE A 189 -3.52 -1.65 13.29
CA ILE A 189 -4.03 -1.09 14.55
C ILE A 189 -5.50 -0.68 14.48
N THR A 190 -6.08 -0.63 13.28
CA THR A 190 -7.49 -0.32 13.04
C THR A 190 -8.10 -1.19 11.96
N GLY A 191 -9.42 -1.37 12.01
CA GLY A 191 -10.19 -2.15 11.04
C GLY A 191 -11.21 -3.08 11.69
N THR A 192 -11.57 -4.14 10.98
CA THR A 192 -12.54 -5.15 11.41
C THR A 192 -11.95 -6.54 11.27
N GLY A 193 -12.11 -7.40 12.29
CA GLY A 193 -11.38 -8.67 12.41
C GLY A 193 -11.57 -9.57 11.19
N ALA A 194 -10.52 -9.72 10.39
CA ALA A 194 -10.41 -10.60 9.24
C ALA A 194 -8.92 -10.90 8.99
N GLY A 195 -8.60 -12.14 8.61
CA GLY A 195 -7.21 -12.59 8.57
C GLY A 195 -6.47 -12.23 7.29
N GLY A 196 -7.17 -11.80 6.24
CA GLY A 196 -6.58 -11.52 4.92
C GLY A 196 -5.31 -10.65 4.96
N ASP A 197 -5.34 -9.56 5.74
CA ASP A 197 -4.18 -8.67 5.88
C ASP A 197 -3.04 -9.29 6.70
N MET A 198 -3.38 -10.07 7.73
CA MET A 198 -2.42 -10.78 8.58
C MET A 198 -1.66 -11.87 7.81
N TRP A 199 -2.35 -12.62 6.95
CA TRP A 199 -1.72 -13.74 6.23
C TRP A 199 -0.69 -13.26 5.22
N ILE A 200 -1.00 -12.24 4.43
CA ILE A 200 -0.10 -11.75 3.39
C ILE A 200 1.19 -11.14 3.95
N VAL A 201 1.12 -10.41 5.08
CA VAL A 201 2.33 -9.86 5.71
C VAL A 201 3.18 -10.96 6.39
N ARG A 202 2.54 -12.04 6.85
CA ARG A 202 3.23 -13.22 7.35
C ARG A 202 3.98 -13.94 6.22
N ASP A 203 3.34 -14.11 5.07
CA ASP A 203 3.97 -14.70 3.87
C ASP A 203 5.09 -13.81 3.29
N ALA A 204 5.03 -12.50 3.53
CA ALA A 204 6.12 -11.57 3.26
C ALA A 204 7.32 -11.72 4.21
N GLY A 205 7.19 -12.51 5.27
CA GLY A 205 8.28 -12.85 6.18
C GLY A 205 8.31 -12.02 7.46
N ALA A 206 7.22 -11.35 7.84
CA ALA A 206 7.11 -10.73 9.16
C ALA A 206 7.38 -11.78 10.26
N ASP A 207 8.22 -11.44 11.24
CA ASP A 207 8.51 -12.31 12.38
C ASP A 207 7.31 -12.41 13.32
N LEU A 208 6.54 -11.32 13.38
CA LEU A 208 5.30 -11.25 14.14
C LEU A 208 4.26 -10.48 13.33
N SER A 209 3.05 -11.00 13.23
CA SER A 209 1.92 -10.29 12.62
C SER A 209 0.77 -10.25 13.61
N LEU A 210 0.31 -9.04 13.93
CA LEU A 210 -0.75 -8.79 14.90
C LEU A 210 -1.74 -7.76 14.36
N ASP A 211 -2.96 -7.82 14.85
CA ASP A 211 -3.96 -6.78 14.63
C ASP A 211 -4.65 -6.37 15.94
N PHE A 212 -5.56 -5.40 15.88
CA PHE A 212 -6.38 -4.96 17.03
C PHE A 212 -7.15 -6.09 17.74
N THR A 213 -7.40 -7.23 17.11
CA THR A 213 -7.95 -8.43 17.78
C THR A 213 -6.96 -9.09 18.72
N ASP A 214 -5.66 -9.00 18.45
CA ASP A 214 -4.62 -9.40 19.42
C ASP A 214 -4.54 -8.43 20.59
N ALA A 215 -5.03 -7.19 20.45
CA ALA A 215 -5.23 -6.26 21.56
C ALA A 215 -6.57 -6.44 22.29
N GLY A 216 -7.46 -7.30 21.78
CA GLY A 216 -8.74 -7.63 22.41
C GLY A 216 -9.96 -6.94 21.78
N HIS A 217 -9.85 -6.39 20.57
CA HIS A 217 -10.96 -5.74 19.87
C HIS A 217 -11.48 -6.58 18.68
N ALA A 218 -12.80 -6.70 18.55
CA ALA A 218 -13.41 -7.33 17.37
C ALA A 218 -13.28 -6.44 16.11
N SER A 219 -13.31 -5.13 16.32
CA SER A 219 -13.23 -4.06 15.35
C SER A 219 -12.87 -2.78 16.10
N THR A 220 -12.27 -1.80 15.43
CA THR A 220 -11.99 -0.49 16.03
C THR A 220 -13.08 0.53 15.80
N TYR A 221 -14.09 0.22 14.98
CA TYR A 221 -15.19 1.15 14.75
C TYR A 221 -15.94 1.48 16.05
N LEU A 222 -16.04 2.78 16.38
CA LEU A 222 -16.59 3.34 17.62
C LEU A 222 -15.76 3.07 18.88
N VAL A 223 -14.50 2.65 18.74
CA VAL A 223 -13.54 2.60 19.84
C VAL A 223 -12.91 3.97 20.02
N SER A 224 -12.70 4.40 21.26
CA SER A 224 -12.10 5.71 21.54
C SER A 224 -10.63 5.76 21.11
N ILE A 225 -10.15 6.92 20.69
CA ILE A 225 -8.74 7.10 20.29
C ILE A 225 -7.76 6.72 21.41
N PRO A 226 -7.95 7.10 22.69
CA PRO A 226 -7.07 6.65 23.77
C PRO A 226 -6.99 5.12 23.89
N GLU A 227 -8.13 4.41 23.73
CA GLU A 227 -8.12 2.94 23.74
C GLU A 227 -7.34 2.35 22.55
N ILE A 228 -7.43 2.94 21.36
CA ILE A 228 -6.65 2.51 20.18
C ILE A 228 -5.15 2.79 20.40
N GLU A 229 -4.79 3.91 21.00
CA GLU A 229 -3.40 4.25 21.34
C GLU A 229 -2.82 3.27 22.37
N ASP A 230 -3.57 2.94 23.41
CA ASP A 230 -3.17 1.96 24.43
C ASP A 230 -2.99 0.57 23.81
N ALA A 231 -3.96 0.13 23.01
CA ALA A 231 -3.87 -1.10 22.23
C ALA A 231 -2.63 -1.12 21.32
N THR A 232 -2.33 -0.01 20.65
CA THR A 232 -1.16 0.12 19.77
C THR A 232 0.14 0.00 20.56
N CYS A 233 0.26 0.70 21.70
CA CYS A 233 1.44 0.59 22.57
C CYS A 233 1.62 -0.83 23.10
N ARG A 234 0.51 -1.49 23.47
CA ARG A 234 0.50 -2.89 23.91
C ARG A 234 1.05 -3.85 22.85
N LEU A 235 0.56 -3.73 21.60
CA LEU A 235 1.00 -4.55 20.47
C LEU A 235 2.49 -4.31 20.16
N MET A 236 2.92 -3.04 20.16
CA MET A 236 4.31 -2.65 19.93
C MET A 236 5.25 -3.21 21.00
N ASN A 237 4.86 -3.13 22.28
CA ASN A 237 5.68 -3.65 23.39
C ASN A 237 5.71 -5.17 23.42
N HIS A 238 4.61 -5.84 23.05
CA HIS A 238 4.62 -7.28 22.84
C HIS A 238 5.59 -7.66 21.70
N ALA A 239 5.54 -6.95 20.57
CA ALA A 239 6.46 -7.19 19.46
C ALA A 239 7.93 -6.97 19.83
N ALA A 240 8.22 -5.93 20.62
CA ALA A 240 9.57 -5.67 21.15
C ALA A 240 10.04 -6.81 22.08
N ALA A 241 9.15 -7.32 22.95
CA ALA A 241 9.46 -8.44 23.84
C ALA A 241 9.73 -9.75 23.09
N GLU A 242 9.06 -9.96 21.94
CA GLU A 242 9.34 -11.07 21.01
C GLU A 242 10.62 -10.85 20.17
N GLY A 243 11.30 -9.72 20.39
CA GLY A 243 12.60 -9.37 19.81
C GLY A 243 12.53 -8.82 18.39
N CYS A 244 11.42 -8.18 18.01
CA CYS A 244 11.37 -7.39 16.77
C CYS A 244 12.23 -6.13 16.91
N ASP A 245 12.76 -5.64 15.78
CA ASP A 245 13.59 -4.43 15.71
C ASP A 245 12.78 -3.20 15.27
N VAL A 246 11.74 -3.41 14.49
CA VAL A 246 10.94 -2.36 13.85
C VAL A 246 9.52 -2.85 13.60
N ALA A 247 8.56 -1.96 13.68
CA ALA A 247 7.18 -2.21 13.27
C ALA A 247 6.86 -1.56 11.91
N VAL A 248 6.08 -2.25 11.09
CA VAL A 248 5.35 -1.65 9.96
C VAL A 248 3.88 -1.65 10.36
N ILE A 249 3.28 -0.47 10.48
CA ILE A 249 1.93 -0.30 11.00
C ILE A 249 1.00 0.16 9.89
N GLU A 250 -0.02 -0.64 9.59
CA GLU A 250 -1.16 -0.19 8.78
C GLU A 250 -2.21 0.48 9.67
N ILE A 251 -2.67 1.66 9.24
CA ILE A 251 -3.83 2.34 9.80
C ILE A 251 -4.93 2.37 8.73
N ALA A 252 -6.02 1.68 9.00
CA ALA A 252 -7.26 1.70 8.24
C ALA A 252 -8.30 2.66 8.89
N ASP A 253 -9.30 3.19 8.20
CA ASP A 253 -9.52 3.06 6.77
C ASP A 253 -8.82 4.16 5.95
N GLY A 254 -9.55 5.02 5.23
CA GLY A 254 -9.01 6.19 4.55
C GLY A 254 -8.82 7.35 5.53
N LEU A 255 -8.05 8.38 5.15
CA LEU A 255 -7.75 9.52 6.01
C LEU A 255 -8.99 10.29 6.52
N GLN A 256 -10.11 10.24 5.79
CA GLN A 256 -11.35 10.90 6.19
C GLN A 256 -12.25 10.04 7.08
N GLN A 257 -11.94 8.77 7.29
CA GLN A 257 -12.63 8.00 8.29
C GLN A 257 -12.33 8.62 9.66
N LEU A 258 -13.37 8.79 10.49
CA LEU A 258 -13.32 9.61 11.71
C LEU A 258 -12.16 9.24 12.64
N GLU A 259 -11.94 7.95 12.89
CA GLU A 259 -10.86 7.47 13.76
C GLU A 259 -9.50 7.73 13.12
N THR A 260 -9.32 7.42 11.83
CA THR A 260 -8.06 7.71 11.11
C THR A 260 -7.74 9.20 11.14
N ALA A 261 -8.72 10.06 10.88
CA ALA A 261 -8.56 11.52 10.88
C ALA A 261 -8.07 12.04 12.25
N GLN A 262 -8.46 11.38 13.33
CA GLN A 262 -7.99 11.70 14.68
C GLN A 262 -6.62 11.07 14.97
N LEU A 263 -6.39 9.82 14.56
CA LEU A 263 -5.14 9.09 14.79
C LEU A 263 -3.93 9.72 14.10
N ILE A 264 -4.10 10.32 12.92
CA ILE A 264 -2.99 11.05 12.27
C ILE A 264 -2.50 12.26 13.08
N HIS A 265 -3.32 12.77 14.00
CA HIS A 265 -2.94 13.85 14.91
C HIS A 265 -2.46 13.33 16.28
N SER A 266 -2.35 12.01 16.48
CA SER A 266 -1.92 11.42 17.75
C SER A 266 -0.43 11.67 18.00
N GLY A 267 -0.13 12.45 19.04
CA GLY A 267 1.24 12.68 19.49
C GLY A 267 1.94 11.37 19.92
N ARG A 268 1.21 10.42 20.52
CA ARG A 268 1.74 9.12 20.93
C ARG A 268 2.19 8.29 19.73
N ILE A 269 1.37 8.24 18.67
CA ILE A 269 1.75 7.52 17.44
C ILE A 269 2.91 8.21 16.74
N MET A 270 2.88 9.54 16.69
CA MET A 270 3.95 10.33 16.06
C MET A 270 5.29 10.20 16.78
N GLU A 271 5.31 10.01 18.09
CA GLU A 271 6.53 9.89 18.88
C GLU A 271 7.42 8.71 18.46
N PHE A 272 6.84 7.56 18.15
CA PHE A 272 7.57 6.36 17.73
C PHE A 272 7.65 6.16 16.22
N THR A 273 7.05 7.06 15.44
CA THR A 273 7.04 6.97 13.97
C THR A 273 8.31 7.56 13.37
N ILE A 274 9.04 6.75 12.59
CA ILE A 274 10.22 7.20 11.82
C ILE A 274 9.93 7.43 10.34
N GLY A 275 8.68 7.26 9.91
CA GLY A 275 8.19 7.75 8.63
C GLY A 275 6.86 7.16 8.21
N THR A 276 6.25 7.79 7.21
CA THR A 276 4.95 7.37 6.65
C THR A 276 5.08 7.10 5.16
N VAL A 277 4.53 5.99 4.67
CA VAL A 277 4.29 5.76 3.24
C VAL A 277 2.80 5.87 2.97
N PHE A 278 2.44 6.64 1.95
CA PHE A 278 1.05 6.94 1.66
C PHE A 278 0.57 6.22 0.40
N ALA A 279 -0.36 5.27 0.57
CA ALA A 279 -0.98 4.53 -0.52
C ALA A 279 -2.16 5.33 -1.09
N ALA A 280 -2.06 5.73 -2.36
CA ALA A 280 -3.08 6.53 -3.04
C ALA A 280 -3.80 5.75 -4.13
N TYR A 281 -5.06 6.13 -4.37
CA TYR A 281 -5.89 5.57 -5.43
C TYR A 281 -5.68 6.31 -6.77
N ASP A 282 -5.61 7.64 -6.72
CA ASP A 282 -5.44 8.55 -7.86
C ASP A 282 -4.56 9.76 -7.48
N ALA A 283 -4.24 10.62 -8.44
CA ALA A 283 -3.32 11.74 -8.25
C ALA A 283 -3.86 12.86 -7.34
N MET A 284 -5.18 13.11 -7.39
CA MET A 284 -5.81 14.16 -6.59
C MET A 284 -5.89 13.74 -5.13
N GLY A 285 -6.28 12.49 -4.88
CA GLY A 285 -6.25 11.85 -3.57
C GLY A 285 -4.83 11.77 -3.00
N ALA A 286 -3.83 11.51 -3.85
CA ALA A 286 -2.42 11.56 -3.45
C ALA A 286 -2.03 12.95 -2.93
N LYS A 287 -2.35 14.01 -3.68
CA LYS A 287 -2.05 15.39 -3.29
C LYS A 287 -2.75 15.80 -2.00
N TYR A 288 -4.07 15.59 -1.94
CA TYR A 288 -4.85 15.97 -0.78
C TYR A 288 -4.41 15.22 0.49
N GLY A 289 -4.18 13.91 0.37
CA GLY A 289 -3.70 13.11 1.50
C GLY A 289 -2.29 13.46 1.94
N PHE A 290 -1.39 13.77 1.00
CA PHE A 290 -0.05 14.29 1.32
C PHE A 290 -0.13 15.59 2.11
N ASP A 291 -0.95 16.56 1.67
CA ASP A 291 -1.12 17.83 2.37
C ASP A 291 -1.69 17.64 3.78
N MET A 292 -2.72 16.81 3.91
CA MET A 292 -3.35 16.51 5.20
C MET A 292 -2.37 15.87 6.17
N LEU A 293 -1.57 14.90 5.71
CA LEU A 293 -0.54 14.27 6.52
C LEU A 293 0.57 15.26 6.91
N GLY A 294 0.99 16.13 5.99
CA GLY A 294 1.95 17.19 6.28
C GLY A 294 1.44 18.19 7.32
N GLN A 295 0.17 18.58 7.25
CA GLN A 295 -0.48 19.44 8.26
C GLN A 295 -0.58 18.77 9.63
N ALA A 296 -0.78 17.46 9.66
CA ALA A 296 -0.76 16.65 10.88
C ALA A 296 0.66 16.37 11.41
N GLY A 297 1.71 16.82 10.71
CA GLY A 297 3.10 16.68 11.13
C GLY A 297 3.77 15.37 10.73
N HIS A 298 3.15 14.58 9.84
CA HIS A 298 3.77 13.37 9.32
C HIS A 298 4.88 13.69 8.32
N ASP A 299 6.01 13.02 8.49
CA ASP A 299 7.05 12.99 7.50
C ASP A 299 6.76 11.89 6.45
N VAL A 300 6.10 12.24 5.35
CA VAL A 300 5.78 11.30 4.26
C VAL A 300 7.06 11.00 3.44
N LEU A 301 7.41 9.73 3.33
CA LEU A 301 8.64 9.22 2.67
C LEU A 301 8.48 9.01 1.17
N GLY A 302 7.25 8.78 0.72
CA GLY A 302 6.92 8.42 -0.65
C GLY A 302 5.47 8.01 -0.78
N LEU A 303 5.02 7.93 -2.03
CA LEU A 303 3.70 7.47 -2.41
C LEU A 303 3.76 6.00 -2.85
N SER A 304 2.64 5.28 -2.75
CA SER A 304 2.47 3.96 -3.36
C SER A 304 0.98 3.70 -3.63
N GLY A 305 0.57 2.44 -3.76
CA GLY A 305 -0.82 2.04 -3.89
C GLY A 305 -1.29 1.88 -5.32
N ARG A 306 -2.62 1.89 -5.52
CA ARG A 306 -3.25 1.66 -6.84
C ARG A 306 -2.87 2.71 -7.88
N LEU A 307 -2.55 3.93 -7.45
CA LEU A 307 -2.03 4.99 -8.29
C LEU A 307 -0.87 4.52 -9.18
N GLY A 308 0.00 3.64 -8.67
CA GLY A 308 1.14 3.09 -9.41
C GLY A 308 0.78 2.32 -10.68
N ARG A 309 -0.51 2.01 -10.91
CA ARG A 309 -1.01 1.40 -12.16
C ARG A 309 -1.31 2.40 -13.27
N SER A 310 -1.31 3.70 -12.98
CA SER A 310 -1.59 4.75 -13.96
C SER A 310 -0.32 5.58 -14.20
N PRO A 311 0.42 5.37 -15.30
CA PRO A 311 1.62 6.15 -15.58
C PRO A 311 1.35 7.67 -15.65
N LEU A 312 0.19 8.08 -16.17
CA LEU A 312 -0.23 9.48 -16.17
C LEU A 312 -0.52 9.99 -14.76
N GLY A 313 -1.30 9.23 -13.99
CA GLY A 313 -1.60 9.58 -12.60
C GLY A 313 -0.35 9.64 -11.72
N VAL A 314 0.62 8.75 -11.95
CA VAL A 314 1.94 8.82 -11.30
C VAL A 314 2.60 10.15 -11.60
N ARG A 315 2.71 10.55 -12.87
CA ARG A 315 3.33 11.85 -13.24
C ARG A 315 2.62 13.04 -12.60
N GLU A 316 1.29 13.04 -12.61
CA GLU A 316 0.48 14.08 -11.98
C GLU A 316 0.70 14.14 -10.47
N ALA A 317 0.71 12.99 -9.79
CA ALA A 317 0.91 12.91 -8.35
C ALA A 317 2.34 13.31 -7.95
N GLU A 318 3.36 12.83 -8.66
CA GLU A 318 4.76 13.21 -8.42
C GLU A 318 4.95 14.72 -8.65
N ALA A 319 4.35 15.30 -9.70
CA ALA A 319 4.40 16.73 -9.95
C ALA A 319 3.65 17.55 -8.88
N ALA A 320 2.50 17.07 -8.41
CA ALA A 320 1.68 17.79 -7.43
C ALA A 320 2.25 17.71 -6.01
N THR A 321 2.78 16.56 -5.60
CA THR A 321 3.27 16.32 -4.23
C THR A 321 4.77 16.54 -4.09
N GLY A 322 5.51 16.43 -5.19
CA GLY A 322 6.97 16.34 -5.16
C GLY A 322 7.51 14.99 -4.68
N LEU A 323 6.66 14.05 -4.29
CA LEU A 323 7.06 12.73 -3.80
C LEU A 323 7.05 11.70 -4.93
N ARG A 324 8.07 10.82 -4.95
CA ARG A 324 8.10 9.67 -5.85
C ARG A 324 6.98 8.67 -5.51
N VAL A 325 6.38 8.09 -6.55
CA VAL A 325 5.50 6.93 -6.41
C VAL A 325 6.34 5.65 -6.56
N TYR A 326 6.36 4.84 -5.50
CA TYR A 326 7.06 3.56 -5.46
C TYR A 326 6.12 2.41 -5.80
N SER A 327 6.56 1.54 -6.69
CA SER A 327 5.93 0.24 -6.90
C SER A 327 6.15 -0.67 -5.67
N PRO A 328 5.28 -1.68 -5.49
CA PRO A 328 5.49 -2.70 -4.47
C PRO A 328 6.88 -3.36 -4.55
N TRP A 329 7.41 -3.56 -5.76
CA TRP A 329 8.69 -4.24 -5.97
C TRP A 329 9.88 -3.41 -5.48
N GLU A 330 9.89 -2.10 -5.79
CA GLU A 330 10.93 -1.19 -5.31
C GLU A 330 10.92 -1.09 -3.77
N LEU A 331 9.74 -1.06 -3.15
CA LEU A 331 9.61 -1.10 -1.69
C LEU A 331 10.15 -2.42 -1.11
N GLN A 332 9.85 -3.56 -1.74
CA GLN A 332 10.37 -4.87 -1.34
C GLN A 332 11.89 -5.00 -1.51
N GLU A 333 12.47 -4.26 -2.44
CA GLU A 333 13.92 -4.17 -2.63
C GLU A 333 14.59 -3.25 -1.62
N GLY A 334 13.82 -2.45 -0.88
CA GLY A 334 14.31 -1.58 0.19
C GLY A 334 14.59 -0.15 -0.25
N ALA A 335 13.95 0.33 -1.32
CA ALA A 335 14.14 1.69 -1.85
C ALA A 335 14.10 2.78 -0.77
N LEU A 336 13.17 2.71 0.17
CA LEU A 336 13.02 3.71 1.24
C LEU A 336 14.02 3.56 2.39
N MET A 337 14.86 2.53 2.40
CA MET A 337 15.69 2.22 3.57
C MET A 337 16.68 3.32 3.89
N MET A 338 17.32 3.94 2.88
CA MET A 338 18.25 5.03 3.12
C MET A 338 17.58 6.19 3.87
N ALA A 339 16.38 6.60 3.43
CA ALA A 339 15.62 7.66 4.11
C ALA A 339 15.19 7.25 5.52
N ILE A 340 14.81 5.98 5.73
CA ILE A 340 14.47 5.42 7.04
C ILE A 340 15.68 5.44 7.98
N ARG A 341 16.88 5.08 7.49
CA ARG A 341 18.14 5.11 8.26
C ARG A 341 18.49 6.50 8.74
N ASP A 342 18.44 7.49 7.85
CA ASP A 342 18.76 8.87 8.19
C ASP A 342 17.79 9.44 9.24
N ARG A 343 16.53 9.02 9.20
CA ARG A 343 15.54 9.38 10.22
C ARG A 343 15.79 8.65 11.52
N ALA A 344 16.09 7.36 11.48
CA ALA A 344 16.44 6.59 12.66
C ALA A 344 17.69 7.17 13.36
N ALA A 345 18.71 7.58 12.61
CA ALA A 345 19.90 8.24 13.13
C ALA A 345 19.56 9.54 13.87
N ARG A 346 18.71 10.40 13.28
CA ARG A 346 18.24 11.64 13.92
C ARG A 346 17.39 11.38 15.16
N ALA A 347 16.49 10.41 15.10
CA ALA A 347 15.64 10.03 16.24
C ALA A 347 16.47 9.45 17.38
N ALA A 348 17.53 8.67 17.09
CA ALA A 348 18.42 8.09 18.11
C ALA A 348 19.14 9.14 18.98
N LEU A 349 19.30 10.38 18.48
CA LEU A 349 19.89 11.50 19.22
C LEU A 349 18.99 11.99 20.36
N ARG A 350 17.68 11.80 20.28
CA ARG A 350 16.72 12.22 21.32
C ARG A 350 16.77 11.33 22.57
N GLY A 351 17.39 10.15 22.49
CA GLY A 351 17.40 9.16 23.57
C GLY A 351 16.05 8.44 23.70
N GLY A 352 15.82 7.81 24.86
CA GLY A 352 14.57 7.11 25.15
C GLY A 352 14.58 5.60 24.86
N PRO A 353 13.45 4.92 25.10
CA PRO A 353 13.35 3.45 25.09
C PRO A 353 13.65 2.83 23.73
N MET A 354 13.41 3.55 22.62
CA MET A 354 13.66 3.06 21.26
C MET A 354 15.12 3.19 20.82
N GLN A 355 15.99 3.85 21.58
CA GLN A 355 17.35 4.18 21.12
C GLN A 355 18.15 2.97 20.63
N PRO A 356 18.13 1.79 21.29
CA PRO A 356 18.85 0.61 20.79
C PRO A 356 18.38 0.17 19.39
N ALA A 357 17.07 0.10 19.18
CA ALA A 357 16.47 -0.29 17.89
C ALA A 357 16.76 0.76 16.80
N LEU A 358 16.65 2.05 17.14
CA LEU A 358 16.97 3.15 16.22
C LEU A 358 18.43 3.13 15.76
N ARG A 359 19.39 2.87 16.67
CA ARG A 359 20.80 2.73 16.30
C ARG A 359 21.03 1.53 15.39
N LYS A 360 20.41 0.39 15.69
CA LYS A 360 20.48 -0.80 14.83
C LYS A 360 20.00 -0.50 13.40
N ILE A 361 18.93 0.28 13.25
CA ILE A 361 18.46 0.72 11.94
C ILE A 361 19.48 1.68 11.30
N ALA A 362 19.91 2.72 12.02
CA ALA A 362 20.86 3.72 11.51
C ALA A 362 22.17 3.09 10.99
N ASP A 363 22.71 2.10 11.71
CA ASP A 363 24.00 1.46 11.42
C ASP A 363 23.89 0.35 10.36
N ALA A 364 22.69 0.02 9.89
CA ALA A 364 22.50 -1.09 8.95
C ALA A 364 23.17 -0.84 7.60
N VAL A 365 23.95 -1.79 7.11
CA VAL A 365 24.57 -1.69 5.79
C VAL A 365 23.50 -1.88 4.71
N VAL A 366 23.20 -0.82 3.96
CA VAL A 366 22.32 -0.89 2.79
C VAL A 366 23.19 -1.27 1.58
N PRO A 367 22.97 -2.43 0.94
CA PRO A 367 23.71 -2.80 -0.26
C PRO A 367 23.60 -1.69 -1.32
N ALA A 368 24.67 -1.45 -2.08
CA ALA A 368 24.67 -0.40 -3.11
C ALA A 368 23.52 -0.52 -4.13
N GLN A 369 23.05 -1.75 -4.36
CA GLN A 369 21.89 -2.08 -5.21
C GLN A 369 20.54 -1.63 -4.63
N VAL A 370 20.46 -1.38 -3.32
CA VAL A 370 19.26 -0.93 -2.58
C VAL A 370 19.30 0.58 -2.29
N ALA A 371 20.47 1.21 -2.39
CA ALA A 371 20.76 2.56 -1.89
C ALA A 371 20.15 3.73 -2.69
N LEU A 372 19.28 3.48 -3.67
CA LEU A 372 18.89 4.48 -4.68
C LEU A 372 17.52 5.11 -4.50
N GLY A 373 16.75 4.71 -3.50
CA GLY A 373 15.36 5.15 -3.36
C GLY A 373 15.12 6.44 -2.57
N ASN A 374 16.02 7.43 -2.62
CA ASN A 374 15.76 8.85 -2.35
C ASN A 374 17.10 9.60 -2.34
N LEU A 375 17.64 9.99 -3.51
CA LEU A 375 18.75 10.94 -3.55
C LEU A 375 18.23 12.34 -3.21
N VAL A 376 18.24 12.70 -1.93
CA VAL A 376 18.53 14.08 -1.53
C VAL A 376 20.07 14.19 -1.59
N PRO A 377 20.65 15.14 -2.35
CA PRO A 377 22.10 15.22 -2.49
C PRO A 377 22.79 15.38 -1.12
N MET A 378 23.75 14.50 -0.84
CA MET A 378 24.67 14.66 0.30
C MET A 378 25.41 16.00 0.16
N GLY A 379 25.10 16.95 1.05
CA GLY A 379 25.65 18.30 1.05
C GLY A 379 24.61 19.43 0.98
N MET A 380 23.35 19.11 0.68
CA MET A 380 22.26 20.10 0.57
C MET A 380 21.45 20.18 1.87
N GLY A 381 21.25 21.38 2.42
CA GLY A 381 20.41 21.57 3.60
C GLY A 381 18.92 21.34 3.30
N MET A 382 18.13 20.86 4.28
CA MET A 382 16.66 20.67 4.15
C MET A 382 15.92 21.92 3.64
N ALA A 383 16.43 23.13 3.94
CA ALA A 383 15.85 24.40 3.49
C ALA A 383 16.17 24.74 2.01
N GLU A 384 17.20 24.13 1.42
CA GLU A 384 17.53 24.22 -0.01
C GLU A 384 16.80 23.15 -0.81
N ALA A 385 16.69 21.94 -0.27
CA ALA A 385 15.85 20.87 -0.84
C ALA A 385 14.38 21.30 -0.94
N ASN A 386 13.88 22.06 0.05
CA ASN A 386 12.54 22.65 0.01
C ASN A 386 12.42 23.87 -0.94
N ARG A 387 13.53 24.55 -1.24
CA ARG A 387 13.55 25.64 -2.24
C ARG A 387 13.53 25.06 -3.66
N LEU A 388 14.35 24.08 -3.99
CA LEU A 388 14.39 23.50 -5.33
C LEU A 388 13.10 22.76 -5.76
N GLY A 389 12.14 22.57 -4.86
CA GLY A 389 11.02 21.64 -5.09
C GLY A 389 11.54 20.20 -5.02
N MET A 390 10.77 19.31 -4.41
CA MET A 390 11.16 17.90 -4.36
C MET A 390 11.20 17.34 -5.79
N SER A 391 12.36 16.81 -6.21
CA SER A 391 12.52 15.49 -6.86
C SER A 391 13.84 15.43 -7.64
N GLY A 392 14.96 15.29 -6.94
CA GLY A 392 16.24 14.93 -7.57
C GLY A 392 16.15 13.66 -8.42
N THR A 393 15.22 12.75 -8.08
CA THR A 393 14.93 11.52 -8.84
C THR A 393 14.12 11.73 -10.11
N ALA A 394 13.11 12.62 -10.14
CA ALA A 394 12.36 12.91 -11.36
C ALA A 394 13.22 13.72 -12.33
N ILE A 395 14.01 14.66 -11.81
CA ILE A 395 15.00 15.40 -12.61
C ILE A 395 16.06 14.44 -13.16
N ALA A 396 16.59 13.53 -12.34
CA ALA A 396 17.49 12.48 -12.80
C ALA A 396 16.87 11.63 -13.91
N ARG A 397 15.59 11.25 -13.77
CA ARG A 397 14.85 10.49 -14.78
C ARG A 397 14.69 11.27 -16.07
N GLU A 398 14.37 12.55 -16.02
CA GLU A 398 14.24 13.42 -17.19
C GLU A 398 15.59 13.66 -17.88
N ILE A 399 16.65 13.90 -17.11
CA ILE A 399 18.02 14.00 -17.64
C ILE A 399 18.45 12.69 -18.30
N LEU A 400 18.15 11.55 -17.68
CA LEU A 400 18.43 10.22 -18.24
C LEU A 400 17.61 9.95 -19.49
N ASP A 401 16.35 10.37 -19.53
CA ASP A 401 15.50 10.25 -20.71
C ASP A 401 16.09 11.04 -21.89
N LEU A 402 16.50 12.29 -21.65
CA LEU A 402 17.16 13.15 -22.64
C LEU A 402 18.49 12.55 -23.12
N ALA A 403 19.34 12.11 -22.19
CA ALA A 403 20.63 11.54 -22.50
C ALA A 403 20.51 10.21 -23.26
N ALA A 404 19.59 9.34 -22.84
CA ALA A 404 19.30 8.07 -23.51
C ALA A 404 18.79 8.28 -24.94
N HIS A 405 17.83 9.19 -25.14
CA HIS A 405 17.34 9.52 -26.47
C HIS A 405 18.43 10.14 -27.35
N HIS A 406 19.28 11.02 -26.81
CA HIS A 406 20.41 11.57 -27.55
C HIS A 406 21.39 10.48 -28.01
N VAL A 407 21.81 9.58 -27.10
CA VAL A 407 22.68 8.45 -27.45
C VAL A 407 22.02 7.56 -28.50
N MET A 408 20.72 7.27 -28.38
CA MET A 408 20.01 6.45 -29.37
C MET A 408 19.97 7.09 -30.75
N GLU A 409 19.76 8.41 -30.81
CA GLU A 409 19.76 9.17 -32.05
C GLU A 409 21.16 9.19 -32.69
N GLU A 410 22.23 9.41 -31.92
CA GLU A 410 23.61 9.38 -32.45
C GLU A 410 24.03 7.98 -32.94
N GLU A 411 23.70 6.92 -32.18
CA GLU A 411 24.01 5.54 -32.56
C GLU A 411 23.28 5.14 -33.84
N ALA A 412 22.00 5.52 -33.98
CA ALA A 412 21.22 5.29 -35.18
C ALA A 412 21.74 6.09 -36.40
N ASP A 413 22.18 7.34 -36.21
CA ASP A 413 22.81 8.13 -37.27
C ASP A 413 24.12 7.52 -37.75
N ARG A 414 24.91 6.98 -36.82
CA ARG A 414 26.16 6.28 -37.14
C ARG A 414 25.91 5.03 -37.97
N ILE A 415 24.88 4.24 -37.63
CA ILE A 415 24.49 3.05 -38.40
C ILE A 415 23.99 3.45 -39.80
N CYS A 416 23.11 4.45 -39.87
CA CYS A 416 22.61 4.99 -41.14
C CYS A 416 23.71 5.68 -41.97
N GLY A 417 24.81 6.08 -41.34
CA GLY A 417 25.91 6.85 -41.94
C GLY A 417 25.55 8.30 -42.28
N VAL A 418 24.35 8.74 -41.93
CA VAL A 418 23.77 10.05 -42.27
C VAL A 418 22.81 10.47 -41.16
N ALA A 419 22.74 11.77 -40.90
CA ALA A 419 21.84 12.33 -39.89
C ALA A 419 20.35 12.07 -40.23
N TYR A 420 19.50 12.01 -39.20
CA TYR A 420 18.08 11.82 -39.38
C TYR A 420 17.49 12.91 -40.30
N ARG A 421 16.68 12.48 -41.29
CA ARG A 421 16.10 13.32 -42.36
C ARG A 421 17.09 14.01 -43.31
N ALA A 422 18.40 13.85 -43.15
CA ALA A 422 19.38 14.39 -44.09
C ALA A 422 19.37 13.65 -45.43
N ARG A 423 19.42 14.40 -46.54
CA ARG A 423 19.52 13.83 -47.89
C ARG A 423 20.99 13.65 -48.26
N ASP A 424 21.48 12.42 -48.20
CA ASP A 424 22.86 12.09 -48.58
C ASP A 424 22.91 10.72 -49.26
N ARG A 425 23.73 10.63 -50.31
CA ARG A 425 23.95 9.43 -51.14
C ARG A 425 24.79 8.36 -50.44
N LYS A 426 25.47 8.69 -49.34
CA LYS A 426 26.30 7.78 -48.52
C LYS A 426 25.49 6.99 -47.47
N ARG A 427 24.17 7.13 -47.45
CA ARG A 427 23.25 6.46 -46.52
C ARG A 427 23.35 4.94 -46.65
N ARG A 428 23.47 4.26 -45.51
CA ARG A 428 23.61 2.80 -45.37
C ARG A 428 22.33 2.12 -44.88
N ASP A 429 21.45 2.85 -44.18
CA ASP A 429 20.19 2.34 -43.66
C ASP A 429 19.14 3.46 -43.53
N TRP A 430 17.87 3.12 -43.27
CA TRP A 430 16.76 4.07 -43.10
C TRP A 430 16.07 3.84 -41.76
N ARG A 431 15.71 4.93 -41.08
CA ARG A 431 14.83 4.87 -39.91
C ARG A 431 13.37 4.75 -40.34
N ASN A 432 12.63 3.83 -39.73
CA ASN A 432 11.22 3.57 -40.02
C ASN A 432 10.40 3.50 -38.72
N GLY A 433 10.23 4.67 -38.09
CA GLY A 433 9.50 4.81 -36.83
C GLY A 433 10.30 4.35 -35.62
N PHE A 434 9.58 4.10 -34.52
CA PHE A 434 10.15 3.76 -33.22
C PHE A 434 9.44 2.56 -32.61
N ARG A 435 10.11 1.85 -31.71
CA ARG A 435 9.55 0.82 -30.85
C ARG A 435 9.58 1.31 -29.41
N ARG A 436 8.44 1.22 -28.72
CA ARG A 436 8.37 1.46 -27.28
C ARG A 436 9.12 0.36 -26.53
N GLN A 437 10.02 0.76 -25.65
CA GLN A 437 10.76 -0.15 -24.78
C GLN A 437 10.90 0.49 -23.41
N ASP A 438 10.43 -0.21 -22.38
CA ASP A 438 10.65 0.22 -21.01
C ASP A 438 12.10 -0.06 -20.61
N TRP A 439 12.76 0.97 -20.10
CA TRP A 439 14.06 0.89 -19.46
C TRP A 439 13.88 1.02 -17.95
N MET A 440 14.06 -0.10 -17.26
CA MET A 440 14.03 -0.14 -15.80
C MET A 440 15.32 0.48 -15.28
N THR A 441 15.21 1.56 -14.51
CA THR A 441 16.36 2.25 -13.92
C THR A 441 16.19 2.39 -12.41
N ASP A 442 17.29 2.69 -11.73
CA ASP A 442 17.29 3.01 -10.30
C ASP A 442 16.43 4.25 -9.95
N PHE A 443 16.12 5.08 -10.97
CA PHE A 443 15.31 6.30 -10.87
C PHE A 443 13.83 6.09 -11.28
N GLY A 444 13.44 4.85 -11.62
CA GLY A 444 12.12 4.46 -12.09
C GLY A 444 12.12 3.97 -13.54
N VAL A 445 10.95 3.66 -14.09
CA VAL A 445 10.82 3.23 -15.48
C VAL A 445 10.87 4.43 -16.41
N ILE A 446 11.73 4.36 -17.43
CA ILE A 446 11.81 5.32 -18.53
C ILE A 446 11.26 4.65 -19.79
N GLU A 447 10.21 5.24 -20.38
CA GLU A 447 9.64 4.74 -21.63
C GLU A 447 10.47 5.27 -22.82
N LEU A 448 11.27 4.40 -23.42
CA LEU A 448 12.14 4.77 -24.54
C LEU A 448 11.42 4.61 -25.88
N SER A 449 11.62 5.59 -26.75
CA SER A 449 11.29 5.50 -28.17
C SER A 449 12.51 5.02 -28.95
N VAL A 450 12.75 3.72 -28.96
CA VAL A 450 13.93 3.12 -29.62
C VAL A 450 13.77 3.20 -31.15
N PRO A 451 14.69 3.85 -31.89
CA PRO A 451 14.63 3.92 -33.35
C PRO A 451 14.57 2.54 -34.02
N ARG A 452 13.65 2.35 -34.98
CA ARG A 452 13.63 1.18 -35.86
C ARG A 452 14.41 1.48 -37.12
N LEU A 453 15.41 0.67 -37.44
CA LEU A 453 16.12 0.75 -38.72
C LEU A 453 15.58 -0.32 -39.68
N LYS A 454 15.65 -0.04 -40.98
CA LYS A 454 15.03 -0.86 -42.02
C LYS A 454 15.77 -2.17 -42.25
N HIS A 455 17.10 -2.15 -42.16
CA HIS A 455 17.93 -3.31 -42.45
C HIS A 455 18.68 -3.83 -41.21
N THR A 456 19.04 -2.95 -40.29
CA THR A 456 19.83 -3.30 -39.10
C THR A 456 18.94 -3.41 -37.86
N ALA A 457 19.05 -4.50 -37.09
CA ALA A 457 18.44 -4.56 -35.77
C ALA A 457 19.20 -3.64 -34.82
N TYR A 458 18.54 -2.60 -34.30
CA TYR A 458 19.13 -1.65 -33.36
C TYR A 458 18.57 -1.88 -31.96
N MET A 459 19.46 -2.01 -30.98
CA MET A 459 19.15 -2.04 -29.56
C MET A 459 20.20 -1.21 -28.80
N PRO A 460 19.79 -0.23 -27.98
CA PRO A 460 20.71 0.54 -27.16
C PRO A 460 21.43 -0.35 -26.14
N GLY A 461 22.75 -0.18 -26.05
CA GLY A 461 23.58 -1.01 -25.16
C GLY A 461 23.26 -0.85 -23.68
N PHE A 462 22.83 0.34 -23.25
CA PHE A 462 22.49 0.62 -21.86
C PHE A 462 21.20 -0.07 -21.37
N VAL A 463 20.35 -0.53 -22.28
CA VAL A 463 19.16 -1.34 -21.95
C VAL A 463 19.56 -2.79 -21.64
N GLU A 464 20.58 -3.32 -22.31
CA GLU A 464 21.06 -4.68 -22.10
C GLU A 464 21.84 -4.84 -20.79
N THR A 465 22.54 -3.81 -20.34
CA THR A 465 23.37 -3.86 -19.12
C THR A 465 22.57 -3.62 -17.83
N ALA A 466 21.34 -3.08 -17.91
CA ALA A 466 20.45 -2.77 -16.80
C ALA A 466 21.03 -1.86 -15.68
N THR A 467 22.26 -1.36 -15.80
CA THR A 467 22.90 -0.50 -14.81
C THR A 467 23.01 0.94 -15.31
N VAL A 468 22.41 1.88 -14.60
CA VAL A 468 22.52 3.32 -14.88
C VAL A 468 23.83 3.86 -14.30
N PRO A 469 24.55 4.77 -15.00
CA PRO A 469 25.76 5.39 -14.46
C PRO A 469 25.43 6.47 -13.41
N VAL A 470 25.01 6.04 -12.22
CA VAL A 470 24.55 6.90 -11.11
C VAL A 470 25.53 8.03 -10.80
N ALA A 471 26.83 7.75 -10.78
CA ALA A 471 27.85 8.77 -10.49
C ALA A 471 27.86 9.89 -11.54
N ALA A 472 27.63 9.56 -12.82
CA ALA A 472 27.56 10.54 -13.89
C ALA A 472 26.26 11.35 -13.84
N VAL A 473 25.13 10.70 -13.54
CA VAL A 473 23.85 11.40 -13.32
C VAL A 473 23.97 12.42 -12.18
N ARG A 474 24.62 12.02 -11.07
CA ARG A 474 24.88 12.91 -9.95
C ARG A 474 25.76 14.09 -10.33
N ALA A 475 26.83 13.85 -11.10
CA ALA A 475 27.69 14.94 -11.57
C ALA A 475 26.92 15.98 -12.39
N VAL A 476 25.96 15.56 -13.21
CA VAL A 476 25.10 16.49 -13.98
C VAL A 476 24.17 17.29 -13.06
N LEU A 477 23.57 16.65 -12.06
CA LEU A 477 22.69 17.33 -11.08
C LEU A 477 23.44 18.39 -10.26
N ASP A 478 24.68 18.09 -9.89
CA ASP A 478 25.53 18.94 -9.05
C ASP A 478 26.27 20.04 -9.87
N ALA A 479 26.25 19.98 -11.21
CA ALA A 479 27.03 20.86 -12.07
C ALA A 479 26.56 22.34 -12.05
N GLY A 480 27.52 23.26 -11.99
CA GLY A 480 27.31 24.67 -12.32
C GLY A 480 27.14 24.86 -13.84
N LEU A 481 26.74 26.07 -14.29
CA LEU A 481 26.61 26.36 -15.72
C LEU A 481 27.93 26.16 -16.49
N GLU A 482 29.07 26.39 -15.82
CA GLU A 482 30.41 26.25 -16.39
C GLU A 482 30.85 24.78 -16.54
N ASP A 483 30.38 23.88 -15.67
CA ASP A 483 30.78 22.47 -15.62
C ASP A 483 29.76 21.52 -16.31
N LEU A 484 28.59 22.04 -16.69
CA LEU A 484 27.46 21.23 -17.13
C LEU A 484 27.73 20.49 -18.43
N GLU A 485 28.48 21.09 -19.35
CA GLU A 485 28.84 20.47 -20.63
C GLU A 485 29.72 19.23 -20.41
N ASP A 486 30.75 19.34 -19.57
CA ASP A 486 31.65 18.22 -19.25
C ASP A 486 30.94 17.11 -18.49
N ALA A 487 30.09 17.46 -17.51
CA ALA A 487 29.28 16.49 -16.77
C ALA A 487 28.30 15.74 -17.69
N THR A 488 27.65 16.45 -18.61
CA THR A 488 26.74 15.87 -19.61
C THR A 488 27.51 14.94 -20.55
N GLY A 489 28.69 15.35 -21.01
CA GLY A 489 29.57 14.52 -21.83
C GLY A 489 29.97 13.21 -21.13
N ALA A 490 30.27 13.26 -19.84
CA ALA A 490 30.58 12.06 -19.05
C ALA A 490 29.39 11.10 -18.93
N LEU A 491 28.17 11.63 -18.77
CA LEU A 491 26.94 10.84 -18.75
C LEU A 491 26.69 10.14 -20.09
N LEU A 492 26.82 10.86 -21.21
CA LEU A 492 26.66 10.28 -22.55
C LEU A 492 27.71 9.19 -22.82
N ALA A 493 28.96 9.44 -22.45
CA ALA A 493 30.03 8.48 -22.59
C ALA A 493 29.75 7.19 -21.81
N ALA A 494 29.15 7.29 -20.63
CA ALA A 494 28.80 6.15 -19.79
C ALA A 494 27.59 5.34 -20.31
N LEU A 495 26.68 5.98 -21.07
CA LEU A 495 25.55 5.31 -21.71
C LEU A 495 25.90 4.70 -23.07
N SER A 496 26.85 5.29 -23.80
CA SER A 496 27.21 4.86 -25.15
C SER A 496 28.14 3.64 -25.18
N ARG A 497 28.04 2.81 -26.23
CA ARG A 497 28.99 1.70 -26.46
C ARG A 497 30.36 2.15 -27.00
N SER A 498 30.53 3.43 -27.33
CA SER A 498 31.67 3.93 -28.12
C SER A 498 32.40 5.07 -27.40
N ARG A 499 33.73 4.92 -27.22
CA ARG A 499 34.59 5.93 -26.54
C ARG A 499 34.95 7.16 -27.40
N ARG A 500 34.27 7.46 -28.51
CA ARG A 500 34.64 8.61 -29.35
C ARG A 500 33.48 9.42 -29.92
N GLY A 501 33.62 10.73 -29.71
CA GLY A 501 32.97 11.83 -30.43
C GLY A 501 32.25 12.76 -29.48
N ARG A 502 32.86 13.89 -29.09
CA ARG A 502 32.10 15.08 -28.66
C ARG A 502 31.35 15.55 -29.91
N GLY A 503 30.18 14.97 -30.17
CA GLY A 503 29.18 15.60 -31.03
C GLY A 503 28.83 16.97 -30.45
N ASP A 504 28.21 17.83 -31.24
CA ASP A 504 27.68 19.08 -30.70
C ASP A 504 26.54 18.75 -29.72
N ILE A 505 26.84 18.85 -28.42
CA ILE A 505 25.87 18.61 -27.35
C ILE A 505 25.22 19.90 -26.84
N SER A 506 25.47 21.04 -27.49
CA SER A 506 25.00 22.36 -27.02
C SER A 506 23.49 22.42 -26.85
N GLU A 507 22.72 21.80 -27.76
CA GLU A 507 21.26 21.73 -27.67
C GLU A 507 20.81 20.88 -26.47
N LEU A 508 21.44 19.71 -26.26
CA LEU A 508 21.14 18.85 -25.12
C LEU A 508 21.49 19.54 -23.79
N VAL A 509 22.67 20.14 -23.71
CA VAL A 509 23.12 20.92 -22.56
C VAL A 509 22.17 22.06 -22.28
N GLY A 510 21.68 22.77 -23.30
CA GLY A 510 20.67 23.82 -23.15
C GLY A 510 19.33 23.32 -22.59
N ARG A 511 18.88 22.13 -23.02
CA ARG A 511 17.65 21.51 -22.47
C ARG A 511 17.83 21.07 -21.02
N ILE A 512 18.95 20.42 -20.70
CA ILE A 512 19.29 20.02 -19.33
C ILE A 512 19.46 21.25 -18.43
N ALA A 513 20.13 22.31 -18.92
CA ALA A 513 20.28 23.56 -18.20
C ALA A 513 18.93 24.21 -17.89
N THR A 514 17.99 24.15 -18.84
CA THR A 514 16.62 24.66 -18.65
C THR A 514 15.89 23.91 -17.54
N ILE A 515 15.99 22.58 -17.53
CA ILE A 515 15.41 21.73 -16.47
C ILE A 515 16.02 22.10 -15.12
N LEU A 516 17.36 22.11 -15.03
CA LEU A 516 18.08 22.46 -13.79
C LEU A 516 17.79 23.89 -13.32
N PHE A 517 17.65 24.84 -14.26
CA PHE A 517 17.36 26.24 -13.95
C PHE A 517 15.92 26.48 -13.51
N ALA A 518 14.94 25.84 -14.15
CA ALA A 518 13.54 25.91 -13.75
C ALA A 518 13.36 25.45 -12.30
N VAL A 519 14.04 24.37 -11.93
CA VAL A 519 14.07 23.81 -10.56
C VAL A 519 14.77 24.80 -9.60
N ARG A 520 15.91 25.37 -9.99
CA ARG A 520 16.63 26.39 -9.19
C ARG A 520 15.81 27.68 -8.98
N MET A 521 14.91 28.02 -9.91
CA MET A 521 14.05 29.21 -9.83
C MET A 521 12.73 28.99 -9.09
N GLN A 522 12.19 27.77 -9.05
CA GLN A 522 11.04 27.41 -8.21
C GLN A 522 11.32 27.56 -6.70
N GLY A 523 12.59 27.78 -6.32
CA GLY A 523 13.03 28.13 -4.96
C GLY A 523 13.17 29.61 -4.64
N ARG A 524 12.78 30.50 -5.55
CA ARG A 524 12.52 31.89 -5.19
C ARG A 524 11.04 32.04 -4.88
N PRO A 525 10.66 32.61 -3.72
CA PRO A 525 9.27 33.00 -3.53
C PRO A 525 8.90 33.95 -4.66
N MET A 526 7.87 33.58 -5.44
CA MET A 526 7.16 34.54 -6.26
C MET A 526 6.75 35.71 -5.35
N PRO A 527 6.92 36.99 -5.73
CA PRO A 527 6.14 38.04 -5.10
C PRO A 527 4.68 37.60 -5.21
N GLY A 528 4.00 37.50 -4.08
CA GLY A 528 2.62 37.02 -4.04
C GLY A 528 1.78 37.79 -5.07
N PRO A 529 0.77 37.16 -5.68
CA PRO A 529 -0.13 37.89 -6.56
C PRO A 529 -0.68 39.08 -5.79
N ALA A 530 -0.64 40.27 -6.41
CA ALA A 530 -1.27 41.47 -5.88
C ALA A 530 -2.70 41.13 -5.45
N GLU A 531 -3.10 41.62 -4.28
CA GLU A 531 -4.45 41.45 -3.71
C GLU A 531 -5.51 41.56 -4.81
N ARG A 532 -6.20 40.46 -5.07
CA ARG A 532 -7.39 40.49 -5.93
C ARG A 532 -8.60 40.83 -5.06
N PRO A 533 -9.47 41.73 -5.52
CA PRO A 533 -10.60 42.19 -4.72
C PRO A 533 -11.60 41.06 -4.49
N ALA A 534 -12.17 41.04 -3.29
CA ALA A 534 -13.22 40.11 -2.89
C ALA A 534 -14.44 40.23 -3.83
N TRP A 535 -14.89 39.11 -4.40
CA TRP A 535 -16.13 39.04 -5.16
C TRP A 535 -17.23 38.41 -4.31
N PRO A 536 -18.44 39.00 -4.24
CA PRO A 536 -19.49 38.53 -3.35
C PRO A 536 -20.12 37.23 -3.87
N LEU A 537 -20.47 36.35 -2.93
CA LEU A 537 -21.29 35.17 -3.17
C LEU A 537 -22.69 35.62 -3.61
N SER A 538 -23.09 35.25 -4.82
CA SER A 538 -24.50 35.27 -5.25
C SER A 538 -25.08 33.85 -5.23
N SER A 539 -26.29 33.78 -4.68
CA SER A 539 -27.23 32.65 -4.48
C SER A 539 -27.43 31.73 -5.71
N PRO A 540 -27.94 30.49 -5.53
CA PRO A 540 -27.92 29.46 -6.57
C PRO A 540 -29.00 29.70 -7.63
N ILE A 541 -28.63 29.48 -8.89
CA ILE A 541 -29.56 29.41 -10.01
C ILE A 541 -29.84 27.94 -10.29
N GLU A 542 -31.14 27.64 -10.34
CA GLU A 542 -31.75 26.38 -10.76
C GLU A 542 -31.24 25.96 -12.14
N ASN A 543 -30.86 24.70 -12.29
CA ASN A 543 -30.72 24.08 -13.61
C ASN A 543 -31.80 23.01 -13.76
N GLU A 544 -32.80 23.35 -14.57
CA GLU A 544 -33.73 22.41 -15.17
C GLU A 544 -33.00 21.46 -16.13
N GLY A 545 -33.52 20.25 -16.23
CA GLY A 545 -32.85 19.08 -16.78
C GLY A 545 -32.65 19.07 -18.29
N LEU A 546 -31.75 18.19 -18.70
CA LEU A 546 -31.79 17.50 -19.97
C LEU A 546 -31.36 16.05 -19.70
N ASP A 547 -32.35 15.16 -19.74
CA ASP A 547 -32.19 13.74 -19.99
C ASP A 547 -31.58 13.53 -21.39
N ASP A 548 -30.68 12.55 -21.49
CA ASP A 548 -30.58 11.66 -22.66
C ASP A 548 -29.82 10.39 -22.21
N ASP A 549 -30.62 9.33 -21.99
CA ASP A 549 -30.21 7.95 -21.88
C ASP A 549 -29.72 7.41 -23.25
N GLU A 550 -28.62 6.65 -23.27
CA GLU A 550 -28.61 5.29 -23.82
C GLU A 550 -27.22 4.60 -23.69
N TYR A 551 -27.21 3.57 -22.83
CA TYR A 551 -26.53 2.25 -22.91
C TYR A 551 -25.26 2.05 -23.76
N LEU A 552 -24.23 1.51 -23.11
CA LEU A 552 -23.74 0.14 -23.40
C LEU A 552 -22.96 -0.45 -22.22
N ASP A 553 -23.49 -1.58 -21.75
CA ASP A 553 -22.97 -2.53 -20.78
C ASP A 553 -21.91 -3.41 -21.45
N ASP A 554 -20.81 -3.70 -20.76
CA ASP A 554 -20.18 -5.02 -20.79
C ASP A 554 -19.08 -5.11 -19.71
N ALA A 555 -19.46 -5.79 -18.63
CA ALA A 555 -18.55 -6.44 -17.71
C ALA A 555 -18.03 -7.75 -18.32
N THR A 556 -16.75 -8.06 -18.10
CA THR A 556 -16.17 -9.36 -17.67
C THR A 556 -14.78 -9.65 -18.28
N GLY A 557 -13.93 -10.32 -17.47
CA GLY A 557 -12.68 -10.98 -17.91
C GLY A 557 -11.41 -10.20 -17.51
N ALA A 558 -10.47 -10.70 -16.71
CA ALA A 558 -10.13 -12.08 -16.40
C ALA A 558 -9.58 -12.21 -14.95
N ALA A 559 -10.25 -13.08 -14.19
CA ALA A 559 -9.59 -13.90 -13.19
C ALA A 559 -9.21 -15.21 -13.89
N GLY A 560 -7.94 -15.58 -13.85
CA GLY A 560 -7.44 -16.89 -14.27
C GLY A 560 -6.55 -17.44 -13.18
N GLY A 561 -6.88 -18.63 -12.68
CA GLY A 561 -5.95 -19.47 -11.96
C GLY A 561 -6.51 -20.20 -10.74
N LEU A 562 -6.88 -21.44 -11.01
CA LEU A 562 -6.79 -22.64 -10.15
C LEU A 562 -8.02 -23.04 -9.34
N GLU A 563 -8.36 -24.32 -9.57
CA GLU A 563 -9.31 -25.24 -8.91
C GLU A 563 -10.51 -25.61 -9.79
N GLY A 564 -10.25 -26.57 -10.69
CA GLY A 564 -11.28 -27.41 -11.29
C GLY A 564 -11.44 -28.66 -10.43
N ASP A 565 -12.62 -28.80 -9.82
CA ASP A 565 -13.08 -30.05 -9.24
C ASP A 565 -13.77 -30.91 -10.31
N TYR A 566 -13.36 -32.17 -10.33
CA TYR A 566 -13.98 -33.29 -11.03
C TYR A 566 -15.27 -33.76 -10.31
N GLU A 567 -16.06 -34.55 -11.05
CA GLU A 567 -17.31 -35.25 -10.71
C GLU A 567 -18.59 -34.45 -10.99
N GLY A 568 -19.52 -34.88 -11.85
CA GLY A 568 -19.64 -36.08 -12.66
C GLY A 568 -21.02 -36.10 -13.35
N GLY A 569 -21.13 -36.76 -14.50
CA GLY A 569 -22.42 -37.07 -15.11
C GLY A 569 -22.38 -37.23 -16.63
N GLY A 570 -22.44 -38.48 -17.11
CA GLY A 570 -22.91 -38.79 -18.46
C GLY A 570 -21.91 -39.46 -19.40
N ILE A 571 -21.46 -40.67 -19.07
CA ILE A 571 -21.01 -41.62 -20.10
C ILE A 571 -22.26 -42.34 -20.60
N GLY A 572 -22.70 -42.00 -21.81
CA GLY A 572 -23.80 -42.71 -22.47
C GLY A 572 -24.27 -41.99 -23.73
N ALA A 573 -23.95 -42.58 -24.88
CA ALA A 573 -24.43 -42.24 -26.23
C ALA A 573 -23.73 -41.09 -26.98
N ALA A 574 -22.50 -41.33 -27.48
CA ALA A 574 -22.00 -40.68 -28.69
C ALA A 574 -20.76 -41.35 -29.34
N PHE A 575 -20.59 -42.68 -29.25
CA PHE A 575 -19.55 -43.40 -30.01
C PHE A 575 -20.12 -44.64 -30.69
N GLN A 576 -21.03 -44.41 -31.63
CA GLN A 576 -21.25 -45.29 -32.77
C GLN A 576 -21.21 -44.41 -34.01
N ARG A 577 -20.08 -44.47 -34.73
CA ARG A 577 -19.89 -44.24 -36.18
C ARG A 577 -18.42 -43.89 -36.46
N ILE A 578 -17.53 -44.83 -36.21
CA ILE A 578 -16.33 -45.03 -37.04
C ILE A 578 -16.19 -46.54 -37.22
N ALA A 579 -16.88 -47.05 -38.23
CA ALA A 579 -16.59 -48.31 -38.87
C ALA A 579 -16.62 -48.01 -40.37
N ALA A 580 -15.52 -47.47 -40.88
CA ALA A 580 -15.21 -47.41 -42.30
C ALA A 580 -13.69 -47.23 -42.43
N ALA A 581 -13.05 -48.20 -43.07
CA ALA A 581 -11.66 -48.32 -43.46
C ALA A 581 -10.67 -48.86 -42.41
N GLU A 582 -10.32 -50.13 -42.67
CA GLU A 582 -9.12 -50.90 -42.26
C GLU A 582 -9.11 -51.60 -40.89
#